data_AF-A0A1B6GVT2-F1
#
_entry.id   AF-A0A1B6GVT2-F1
#
_cell.length_a   1.000
_cell.length_b   1.000
_cell.length_c   1.000
_cell.angle_alpha   90.00
_cell.angle_beta   90.00
_cell.angle_gamma   90.00
#
_symmetry.space_group_name_H-M   'P 1'
#
loop_
_entity.id
_entity.type
_entity.pdbx_description
1 polymer ?
#
loop_
_entity_poly.entity_id
_entity_poly.type
_entity_poly.pdbx_seq_one_letter_code
_entity_poly.pdbx_strand_id
1 'polypeptide(L)'
;VLQGLETLRNENLNYINGLKAGSTSDSDYGLNQEKYELVSKVFQDVELGIDEAQLMIGLTSHFQVIEAEKHKLRTQVHRLCQENAWLRDELANAQQKLQYSEQMVVALEEEKKSMEFMCSMNKYDQDNASDESASVDLSKQMKKDDPAVDLFPDDEPEERSVASPTPCNQFSQSMNAGYEIPSRLRTLHNLVIQYATQGRYEVAVPLCKQALEDLEKTSGRDHPDVATMLNILALVYRDQNKYKE
;
A
#
# COMPACT_ATOMS: atom_id res chain seq x y z
N VAL A 1 -40.96 -24.19 13.61
CA VAL A 1 -40.76 -24.35 15.08
C VAL A 1 -41.32 -23.15 15.82
N LEU A 2 -40.83 -21.93 15.58
CA LEU A 2 -41.35 -20.71 16.24
C LEU A 2 -42.88 -20.57 16.13
N GLN A 3 -43.41 -20.66 14.91
CA GLN A 3 -44.85 -20.58 14.64
C GLN A 3 -45.66 -21.67 15.37
N GLY A 4 -45.07 -22.86 15.57
CA GLY A 4 -45.70 -23.95 16.33
C GLY A 4 -45.69 -23.72 17.84
N LEU A 5 -44.64 -23.06 18.35
CA LEU A 5 -44.58 -22.63 19.76
C LEU A 5 -45.56 -21.48 20.02
N GLU A 6 -45.71 -20.54 19.07
CA GLU A 6 -46.69 -19.45 19.16
C GLU A 6 -48.14 -19.98 19.14
N THR A 7 -48.45 -20.99 18.33
CA THR A 7 -49.77 -21.64 18.37
C THR A 7 -50.02 -22.33 19.70
N LEU A 8 -49.04 -23.07 20.24
CA LEU A 8 -49.13 -23.71 21.55
C LEU A 8 -49.27 -22.69 22.69
N ARG A 9 -48.57 -21.56 22.60
CA ARG A 9 -48.71 -20.45 23.56
C ARG A 9 -50.15 -19.93 23.58
N ASN A 10 -50.74 -19.71 22.40
CA ASN A 10 -52.11 -19.21 22.27
C ASN A 10 -53.15 -20.22 22.75
N GLU A 11 -52.95 -21.52 22.48
CA GLU A 11 -53.80 -22.59 23.01
C GLU A 11 -53.73 -22.66 24.54
N ASN A 12 -52.54 -22.65 25.13
CA ASN A 12 -52.35 -22.63 26.58
C ASN A 12 -52.96 -21.38 27.23
N LEU A 13 -52.84 -20.21 26.60
CA LEU A 13 -53.50 -18.99 27.06
C LEU A 13 -55.03 -19.12 27.06
N ASN A 14 -55.59 -19.74 26.01
CA ASN A 14 -57.02 -20.02 25.93
C ASN A 14 -57.47 -21.01 27.02
N TYR A 15 -56.67 -22.04 27.32
CA TYR A 15 -56.94 -22.99 28.42
C TYR A 15 -56.90 -22.31 29.80
N ILE A 16 -55.90 -21.45 30.05
CA ILE A 16 -55.79 -20.64 31.27
C ILE A 16 -57.02 -19.75 31.46
N ASN A 17 -57.45 -19.07 30.38
CA ASN A 17 -58.64 -18.22 30.40
C ASN A 17 -59.93 -19.02 30.62
N GLY A 18 -60.04 -20.22 30.02
CA GLY A 18 -61.17 -21.13 30.23
C GLY A 18 -61.26 -21.67 31.66
N LEU A 19 -60.12 -22.06 32.26
CA LEU A 19 -60.03 -22.53 33.64
C LEU A 19 -60.39 -21.45 34.66
N LYS A 20 -60.03 -20.18 34.37
CA LYS A 20 -60.43 -19.01 35.18
C LYS A 20 -61.91 -18.65 35.07
N ALA A 21 -62.55 -18.92 33.93
CA ALA A 21 -63.96 -18.62 33.72
C ALA A 21 -64.89 -19.70 34.30
N GLY A 22 -64.45 -20.97 34.37
CA GLY A 22 -65.24 -22.11 34.85
C GLY A 22 -65.26 -22.33 36.38
N SER A 23 -64.63 -21.45 37.16
CA SER A 23 -64.39 -21.65 38.60
C SER A 23 -65.60 -21.39 39.50
N THR A 24 -66.84 -21.65 39.10
CA THR A 24 -68.03 -21.20 39.88
C THR A 24 -68.58 -22.22 40.89
N SER A 25 -68.05 -23.45 40.97
CA SER A 25 -68.53 -24.52 41.85
C SER A 25 -67.49 -24.98 42.87
N ASP A 26 -67.84 -24.88 44.17
CA ASP A 26 -66.96 -25.13 45.34
C ASP A 26 -66.25 -26.50 45.36
N SER A 27 -66.79 -27.55 44.72
CA SER A 27 -66.16 -28.88 44.73
C SER A 27 -65.04 -29.08 43.70
N ASP A 28 -64.98 -28.26 42.66
CA ASP A 28 -64.03 -28.40 41.54
C ASP A 28 -62.83 -27.44 41.63
N TYR A 29 -62.83 -26.55 42.63
CA TYR A 29 -61.80 -25.53 42.80
C TYR A 29 -60.39 -26.12 42.97
N GLY A 30 -60.22 -27.17 43.76
CA GLY A 30 -58.90 -27.78 44.00
C GLY A 30 -58.28 -28.38 42.74
N LEU A 31 -59.06 -29.15 41.97
CA LEU A 31 -58.60 -29.76 40.72
C LEU A 31 -58.39 -28.72 39.61
N ASN A 32 -59.22 -27.68 39.54
CA ASN A 32 -59.02 -26.60 38.58
C ASN A 32 -57.81 -25.73 38.92
N GLN A 33 -57.48 -25.57 40.20
CA GLN A 33 -56.27 -24.88 40.65
C GLN A 33 -55.01 -25.64 40.25
N GLU A 34 -54.94 -26.95 40.50
CA GLU A 34 -53.80 -27.78 40.09
C GLU A 34 -53.61 -27.81 38.56
N LYS A 35 -54.71 -27.90 37.80
CA LYS A 35 -54.68 -27.80 36.33
C LYS A 35 -54.19 -26.43 35.86
N TYR A 36 -54.65 -25.36 36.50
CA TYR A 36 -54.22 -24.01 36.19
C TYR A 36 -52.72 -23.85 36.43
N GLU A 37 -52.20 -24.34 37.55
CA GLU A 37 -50.78 -24.28 37.89
C GLU A 37 -49.92 -25.06 36.87
N LEU A 38 -50.37 -26.25 36.46
CA LEU A 38 -49.67 -27.05 35.46
C LEU A 38 -49.63 -26.35 34.10
N VAL A 39 -50.78 -25.84 33.62
CA VAL A 39 -50.85 -25.14 32.32
C VAL A 39 -50.08 -23.82 32.37
N SER A 40 -50.10 -23.11 33.50
CA SER A 40 -49.31 -21.89 33.69
C SER A 40 -47.81 -22.15 33.61
N LYS A 41 -47.34 -23.28 34.17
CA LYS A 41 -45.94 -23.68 34.07
C LYS A 41 -45.55 -24.01 32.63
N VAL A 42 -46.36 -24.79 31.93
CA VAL A 42 -46.15 -25.11 30.51
C VAL A 42 -46.17 -23.85 29.65
N PHE A 43 -47.06 -22.91 29.93
CA PHE A 43 -47.10 -21.61 29.24
C PHE A 43 -45.79 -20.84 29.39
N GLN A 44 -45.25 -20.76 30.62
CA GLN A 44 -44.00 -20.08 30.89
C GLN A 44 -42.79 -20.77 30.20
N ASP A 45 -42.76 -22.10 30.21
CA ASP A 45 -41.73 -22.87 29.50
C ASP A 45 -41.81 -22.66 27.97
N VAL A 46 -43.02 -22.54 27.40
CA VAL A 46 -43.22 -22.23 25.98
C VAL A 46 -42.78 -20.81 25.64
N GLU A 47 -43.05 -19.82 26.50
CA GLU A 47 -42.56 -18.44 26.29
C GLU A 47 -41.04 -18.36 26.30
N LEU A 48 -40.38 -19.01 27.27
CA LEU A 48 -38.92 -19.14 27.30
C LEU A 48 -38.39 -19.81 26.03
N GLY A 49 -39.03 -20.88 25.56
CA GLY A 49 -38.66 -21.56 24.33
C GLY A 49 -38.84 -20.70 23.06
N ILE A 50 -39.82 -19.77 23.05
CA ILE A 50 -39.98 -18.80 21.94
C ILE A 50 -38.83 -17.80 21.97
N ASP A 51 -38.50 -17.23 23.13
CA ASP A 51 -37.43 -16.25 23.27
C ASP A 51 -36.06 -16.84 22.87
N GLU A 52 -35.78 -18.07 23.31
CA GLU A 52 -34.57 -18.81 22.91
C GLU A 52 -34.52 -19.06 21.39
N ALA A 53 -35.65 -19.46 20.79
CA ALA A 53 -35.72 -19.70 19.36
C ALA A 53 -35.57 -18.41 18.53
N GLN A 54 -36.10 -17.27 19.00
CA GLN A 54 -35.88 -15.96 18.39
C GLN A 54 -34.41 -15.57 18.44
N LEU A 55 -33.74 -15.78 19.59
CA LEU A 55 -32.31 -15.52 19.74
C LEU A 55 -31.49 -16.38 18.79
N MET A 56 -31.82 -17.67 18.66
CA MET A 56 -31.14 -18.58 17.72
C MET A 56 -31.30 -18.14 16.27
N ILE A 57 -32.48 -17.64 15.87
CA ILE A 57 -32.69 -17.09 14.53
C ILE A 57 -31.84 -15.84 14.31
N GLY A 58 -31.84 -14.92 15.27
CA GLY A 58 -31.02 -13.70 15.22
C GLY A 58 -29.53 -14.02 15.10
N LEU A 59 -29.04 -14.92 15.95
CA LEU A 59 -27.65 -15.39 15.92
C LEU A 59 -27.30 -16.03 14.58
N THR A 60 -28.17 -16.89 14.05
CA THR A 60 -27.96 -17.55 12.75
C THR A 60 -27.89 -16.52 11.62
N SER A 61 -28.77 -15.52 11.63
CA SER A 61 -28.76 -14.43 10.65
C SER A 61 -27.46 -13.63 10.71
N HIS A 62 -27.00 -13.25 11.91
CA HIS A 62 -25.73 -12.54 12.08
C HIS A 62 -24.54 -13.39 11.61
N PHE A 63 -24.55 -14.68 11.94
CA PHE A 63 -23.52 -15.62 11.51
C PHE A 63 -23.46 -15.73 9.98
N GLN A 64 -24.61 -15.84 9.31
CA GLN A 64 -24.69 -15.87 7.83
C GLN A 64 -24.11 -14.61 7.19
N VAL A 65 -24.39 -13.42 7.75
CA VAL A 65 -23.82 -12.16 7.25
C VAL A 65 -22.30 -12.15 7.39
N ILE A 66 -21.78 -12.53 8.57
CA ILE A 66 -20.34 -12.60 8.82
C ILE A 66 -19.66 -13.61 7.89
N GLU A 67 -20.27 -14.77 7.67
CA GLU A 67 -19.74 -15.78 6.75
C GLU A 67 -19.71 -15.26 5.31
N ALA A 68 -20.77 -14.58 4.86
CA ALA A 68 -20.82 -13.99 3.52
C ALA A 68 -19.72 -12.91 3.33
N GLU A 69 -19.50 -12.05 4.32
CA GLU A 69 -18.42 -11.06 4.31
C GLU A 69 -17.04 -11.71 4.29
N LYS A 70 -16.83 -12.73 5.12
CA LYS A 70 -15.60 -13.54 5.12
C LYS A 70 -15.34 -14.18 3.75
N HIS A 71 -16.36 -14.72 3.09
CA HIS A 71 -16.22 -15.27 1.75
C HIS A 71 -15.83 -14.19 0.73
N LYS A 72 -16.47 -13.02 0.76
CA LYS A 72 -16.13 -11.89 -0.12
C LYS A 72 -14.66 -11.44 0.07
N LEU A 73 -14.24 -11.25 1.32
CA LEU A 73 -12.87 -10.83 1.63
C LEU A 73 -11.83 -11.88 1.18
N ARG A 74 -12.11 -13.17 1.37
CA ARG A 74 -11.23 -14.24 0.88
C ARG A 74 -11.05 -14.20 -0.64
N THR A 75 -12.14 -14.04 -1.38
CA THR A 75 -12.08 -13.92 -2.85
C THR A 75 -11.31 -12.67 -3.27
N GLN A 76 -11.51 -11.54 -2.58
CA GLN A 76 -10.77 -10.31 -2.87
C GLN A 76 -9.27 -10.46 -2.62
N VAL A 77 -8.87 -11.08 -1.49
CA VAL A 77 -7.46 -11.36 -1.20
C VAL A 77 -6.84 -12.24 -2.27
N HIS A 78 -7.54 -13.32 -2.69
CA HIS A 78 -7.05 -14.20 -3.74
C HIS A 78 -6.83 -13.44 -5.05
N ARG A 79 -7.80 -12.61 -5.47
CA ARG A 79 -7.69 -11.76 -6.65
C ARG A 79 -6.51 -10.79 -6.55
N LEU A 80 -6.36 -10.08 -5.43
CA LEU A 80 -5.26 -9.14 -5.23
C LEU A 80 -3.89 -9.85 -5.24
N CYS A 81 -3.78 -11.06 -4.69
CA CYS A 81 -2.55 -11.84 -4.76
C CYS A 81 -2.21 -12.23 -6.21
N GLN A 82 -3.20 -12.62 -7.00
CA GLN A 82 -3.01 -12.93 -8.42
C GLN A 82 -2.60 -11.70 -9.23
N GLU A 83 -3.28 -10.56 -9.02
CA GLU A 83 -2.94 -9.29 -9.66
C GLU A 83 -1.52 -8.84 -9.27
N ASN A 84 -1.12 -8.96 -7.99
CA ASN A 84 0.24 -8.66 -7.56
C ASN A 84 1.30 -9.58 -8.18
N ALA A 85 1.00 -10.88 -8.32
CA ALA A 85 1.90 -11.81 -9.00
C ALA A 85 2.07 -11.43 -10.47
N TRP A 86 0.96 -11.15 -11.16
CA TRP A 86 0.98 -10.71 -12.55
C TRP A 86 1.76 -9.40 -12.76
N LEU A 87 1.56 -8.41 -11.88
CA LEU A 87 2.30 -7.14 -11.95
C LEU A 87 3.81 -7.31 -11.73
N ARG A 88 4.22 -8.26 -10.87
CA ARG A 88 5.65 -8.58 -10.68
C ARG A 88 6.25 -9.21 -11.92
N ASP A 89 5.54 -10.14 -12.56
CA ASP A 89 5.97 -10.77 -13.80
C ASP A 89 6.06 -9.73 -14.95
N GLU A 90 5.09 -8.85 -15.06
CA GLU A 90 5.09 -7.77 -16.06
C GLU A 90 6.23 -6.77 -15.83
N LEU A 91 6.49 -6.40 -14.57
CA LEU A 91 7.63 -5.56 -14.21
C LEU A 91 8.96 -6.23 -14.57
N ALA A 92 9.11 -7.52 -14.27
CA ALA A 92 10.33 -8.27 -14.61
C ALA A 92 10.54 -8.32 -16.13
N ASN A 93 9.47 -8.53 -16.90
CA ASN A 93 9.52 -8.51 -18.36
C ASN A 93 9.91 -7.12 -18.91
N ALA A 94 9.33 -6.05 -18.36
CA ALA A 94 9.70 -4.69 -18.73
C ALA A 94 11.17 -4.36 -18.41
N GLN A 95 11.67 -4.79 -17.24
CA GLN A 95 13.07 -4.66 -16.86
C GLN A 95 14.01 -5.43 -17.80
N GLN A 96 13.63 -6.66 -18.18
CA GLN A 96 14.41 -7.45 -19.14
C GLN A 96 14.50 -6.76 -20.50
N LYS A 97 13.38 -6.20 -21.00
CA LYS A 97 13.36 -5.45 -22.26
C LYS A 97 14.22 -4.18 -22.19
N LEU A 98 14.17 -3.47 -21.06
CA LEU A 98 15.01 -2.30 -20.82
C LEU A 98 16.49 -2.69 -20.87
N GLN A 99 16.89 -3.71 -20.10
CA GLN A 99 18.27 -4.20 -20.07
C GLN A 99 18.75 -4.63 -21.46
N TYR A 100 17.91 -5.31 -22.24
CA TYR A 100 18.24 -5.67 -23.62
C TYR A 100 18.46 -4.43 -24.49
N SER A 101 17.58 -3.43 -24.40
CA SER A 101 17.74 -2.18 -25.15
C SER A 101 18.99 -1.40 -24.73
N GLU A 102 19.33 -1.38 -23.44
CA GLU A 102 20.55 -0.74 -22.93
C GLU A 102 21.80 -1.43 -23.48
N GLN A 103 21.85 -2.76 -23.48
CA GLN A 103 22.94 -3.52 -24.10
C GLN A 103 23.09 -3.22 -25.59
N MET A 104 21.96 -3.09 -26.31
CA MET A 104 21.98 -2.71 -27.73
C MET A 104 22.51 -1.29 -27.94
N VAL A 105 22.17 -0.33 -27.08
CA VAL A 105 22.72 1.03 -27.15
C VAL A 105 24.24 1.03 -26.93
N VAL A 106 24.73 0.30 -25.92
CA VAL A 106 26.18 0.19 -25.66
C VAL A 106 26.91 -0.41 -26.87
N ALA A 107 26.38 -1.48 -27.46
CA ALA A 107 26.98 -2.10 -28.65
C ALA A 107 27.05 -1.12 -29.84
N LEU A 108 25.98 -0.34 -30.06
CA LEU A 108 25.96 0.68 -31.11
C LEU A 108 26.92 1.85 -30.82
N GLU A 109 27.09 2.24 -29.57
CA GLU A 109 28.07 3.26 -29.18
C GLU A 109 29.51 2.80 -29.40
N GLU A 110 29.82 1.53 -29.14
CA GLU A 110 31.12 0.92 -29.43
C GLU A 110 31.38 0.86 -30.94
N GLU A 111 30.40 0.42 -31.74
CA GLU A 111 30.50 0.41 -33.20
C GLU A 111 30.71 1.83 -33.74
N LYS A 112 29.94 2.81 -33.24
CA LYS A 112 30.11 4.22 -33.60
C LYS A 112 31.53 4.71 -33.28
N LYS A 113 32.04 4.45 -32.08
CA LYS A 113 33.42 4.82 -31.69
C LYS A 113 34.46 4.16 -32.59
N SER A 114 34.26 2.89 -32.95
CA SER A 114 35.13 2.16 -33.89
C SER A 114 35.13 2.80 -35.28
N MET A 115 33.95 3.16 -35.80
CA MET A 115 33.81 3.86 -37.08
C MET A 115 34.45 5.26 -37.04
N GLU A 116 34.24 6.02 -35.97
CA GLU A 116 34.88 7.32 -35.76
C GLU A 116 36.40 7.21 -35.72
N PHE A 117 36.93 6.19 -35.05
CA PHE A 117 38.37 5.90 -35.03
C PHE A 117 38.90 5.58 -36.44
N MET A 118 38.22 4.72 -37.20
CA MET A 118 38.61 4.42 -38.59
C MET A 118 38.57 5.64 -39.50
N CYS A 119 37.54 6.49 -39.38
CA CYS A 119 37.46 7.74 -40.12
C CYS A 119 38.58 8.72 -39.74
N SER A 120 38.91 8.81 -38.44
CA SER A 120 40.00 9.64 -37.94
C SER A 120 41.35 9.16 -38.49
N MET A 121 41.62 7.85 -38.43
CA MET A 121 42.83 7.24 -39.01
C MET A 121 42.93 7.54 -40.51
N ASN A 122 41.84 7.33 -41.27
CA ASN A 122 41.81 7.60 -42.69
C ASN A 122 42.06 9.09 -43.01
N LYS A 123 41.63 10.01 -42.14
CA LYS A 123 41.93 11.44 -42.29
C LYS A 123 43.42 11.73 -42.10
N TYR A 124 44.06 11.15 -41.10
CA TYR A 124 45.51 11.28 -40.91
C TYR A 124 46.31 10.67 -42.08
N ASP A 125 45.88 9.51 -42.60
CA ASP A 125 46.49 8.89 -43.77
C ASP A 125 46.30 9.75 -45.04
N GLN A 126 45.16 10.41 -45.18
CA GLN A 126 44.85 11.32 -46.29
C GLN A 126 45.62 12.64 -46.19
N ASP A 127 45.78 13.20 -44.98
CA ASP A 127 46.59 14.39 -44.70
C ASP A 127 48.08 14.10 -44.98
N ASN A 128 48.60 12.94 -44.56
CA ASN A 128 49.95 12.47 -44.90
C ASN A 128 50.16 12.28 -46.41
N ALA A 129 49.14 11.79 -47.13
CA ALA A 129 49.20 11.65 -48.60
C ALA A 129 49.10 13.01 -49.33
N SER A 130 48.40 13.99 -48.78
CA SER A 130 48.37 15.36 -49.33
C SER A 130 49.66 16.15 -49.09
N ASP A 131 50.40 15.87 -48.02
CA ASP A 131 51.72 16.49 -47.77
C ASP A 131 52.82 16.00 -48.73
N GLU A 132 52.66 14.85 -49.41
CA GLU A 132 53.55 14.46 -50.52
C GLU A 132 53.21 15.15 -51.86
N SER A 133 52.10 15.91 -51.97
CA SER A 133 51.66 16.49 -53.25
C SER A 133 51.38 17.99 -53.26
N ALA A 134 51.49 18.72 -52.15
CA ALA A 134 51.22 20.16 -52.11
C ALA A 134 52.38 20.97 -51.51
N SER A 135 53.32 21.35 -52.38
CA SER A 135 54.17 22.52 -52.14
C SER A 135 53.40 23.81 -52.48
N VAL A 136 53.65 24.88 -51.71
CA VAL A 136 53.20 26.29 -51.89
C VAL A 136 51.76 26.54 -51.36
N ASP A 137 51.47 27.40 -50.39
CA ASP A 137 51.91 28.79 -50.14
C ASP A 137 51.62 29.20 -48.67
N LEU A 138 52.49 30.01 -48.06
CA LEU A 138 52.26 30.60 -46.74
C LEU A 138 51.46 31.91 -46.87
N SER A 139 50.34 32.02 -46.16
CA SER A 139 50.08 33.16 -45.25
C SER A 139 48.66 33.13 -44.66
N LYS A 140 48.56 33.15 -43.31
CA LYS A 140 47.94 34.24 -42.54
C LYS A 140 47.45 33.79 -41.14
N GLN A 141 48.18 34.30 -40.13
CA GLN A 141 47.74 34.78 -38.81
C GLN A 141 47.33 33.83 -37.66
N MET A 142 48.07 34.02 -36.55
CA MET A 142 47.61 34.18 -35.14
C MET A 142 47.18 32.90 -34.41
N LYS A 143 47.65 32.52 -33.22
CA LYS A 143 48.30 33.20 -32.09
C LYS A 143 49.26 32.19 -31.43
N LYS A 144 50.37 32.70 -30.87
CA LYS A 144 51.18 32.00 -29.87
C LYS A 144 50.36 31.81 -28.60
N ASP A 145 50.40 30.61 -28.02
CA ASP A 145 50.72 30.40 -26.60
C ASP A 145 51.39 29.02 -26.45
N ASP A 146 52.47 29.01 -25.68
CA ASP A 146 53.48 27.95 -25.52
C ASP A 146 52.93 26.61 -25.00
N PRO A 147 53.45 25.46 -25.49
CA PRO A 147 53.34 24.17 -24.83
C PRO A 147 54.58 23.96 -23.95
N ALA A 148 54.53 24.43 -22.71
CA ALA A 148 55.50 24.04 -21.71
C ALA A 148 54.76 23.66 -20.42
N VAL A 149 55.12 22.49 -19.89
CA VAL A 149 54.62 21.83 -18.69
C VAL A 149 53.39 20.93 -18.93
N ASP A 150 53.64 19.69 -19.36
CA ASP A 150 53.66 18.61 -18.36
C ASP A 150 54.55 17.46 -18.83
N LEU A 151 55.74 17.42 -18.27
CA LEU A 151 56.86 16.54 -18.61
C LEU A 151 56.97 15.44 -17.54
N PHE A 152 55.90 14.71 -17.24
CA PHE A 152 55.97 13.45 -16.48
C PHE A 152 54.84 12.48 -16.87
N PRO A 153 55.07 11.57 -17.83
CA PRO A 153 54.38 10.29 -17.86
C PRO A 153 55.05 9.38 -16.82
N ASP A 154 54.32 8.96 -15.80
CA ASP A 154 54.71 7.81 -14.98
C ASP A 154 53.55 6.80 -14.99
N ASP A 155 53.88 5.61 -15.48
CA ASP A 155 53.03 4.45 -15.68
C ASP A 155 52.65 3.80 -14.34
N GLU A 156 51.33 3.65 -14.08
CA GLU A 156 50.62 2.50 -13.47
C GLU A 156 51.09 1.90 -12.10
N PRO A 157 50.32 1.02 -11.40
CA PRO A 157 48.88 0.72 -11.45
C PRO A 157 48.20 0.84 -10.05
N GLU A 158 46.87 0.93 -10.04
CA GLU A 158 46.03 0.86 -8.84
C GLU A 158 46.09 -0.53 -8.16
N GLU A 159 46.64 -0.58 -6.95
CA GLU A 159 46.53 -1.74 -6.07
C GLU A 159 45.10 -1.88 -5.51
N ARG A 160 44.45 -2.97 -5.94
CA ARG A 160 43.66 -3.91 -5.12
C ARG A 160 42.88 -3.30 -3.94
N SER A 161 41.57 -3.17 -4.14
CA SER A 161 40.58 -3.41 -3.09
C SER A 161 39.64 -4.52 -3.54
N VAL A 162 39.98 -5.75 -3.16
CA VAL A 162 39.10 -6.92 -3.27
C VAL A 162 37.96 -6.80 -2.26
N ALA A 163 36.75 -6.54 -2.73
CA ALA A 163 35.52 -6.80 -1.98
C ALA A 163 34.54 -7.57 -2.87
N SER A 164 34.26 -8.79 -2.43
CA SER A 164 33.47 -9.85 -3.06
C SER A 164 32.04 -9.45 -3.40
N PRO A 165 31.41 -10.04 -4.45
CA PRO A 165 29.97 -9.92 -4.66
C PRO A 165 29.26 -10.84 -3.65
N THR A 166 28.71 -10.28 -2.58
CA THR A 166 27.91 -11.06 -1.64
C THR A 166 26.49 -11.23 -2.20
N PRO A 167 25.94 -12.46 -2.26
CA PRO A 167 24.58 -12.67 -2.72
C PRO A 167 23.58 -12.12 -1.70
N CYS A 168 22.56 -11.43 -2.21
CA CYS A 168 21.38 -11.04 -1.46
C CYS A 168 20.65 -12.31 -1.00
N ASN A 169 20.78 -12.64 0.29
CA ASN A 169 20.03 -13.72 0.91
C ASN A 169 19.06 -13.15 1.95
N GLN A 170 17.85 -13.68 1.88
CA GLN A 170 16.68 -13.33 2.64
C GLN A 170 16.86 -13.64 4.15
N PHE A 171 16.19 -12.82 4.96
CA PHE A 171 15.62 -13.13 6.28
C PHE A 171 16.47 -12.97 7.57
N SER A 172 15.76 -12.48 8.60
CA SER A 172 16.05 -12.41 10.04
C SER A 172 16.92 -11.21 10.50
N GLN A 173 16.30 -10.11 10.92
CA GLN A 173 15.69 -9.82 12.24
C GLN A 173 16.68 -9.20 13.25
N SER A 174 16.24 -8.04 13.75
CA SER A 174 16.54 -7.45 15.05
C SER A 174 17.96 -6.96 15.30
N MET A 175 18.10 -5.63 15.34
CA MET A 175 18.45 -4.86 16.56
C MET A 175 18.99 -3.50 16.11
N ASN A 176 18.11 -2.55 15.82
CA ASN A 176 18.35 -1.13 16.07
C ASN A 176 17.04 -0.36 15.89
N ALA A 177 16.62 0.32 16.95
CA ALA A 177 15.43 1.16 17.02
C ALA A 177 15.64 2.48 16.25
N GLY A 178 15.83 2.38 14.94
CA GLY A 178 15.80 3.52 14.02
C GLY A 178 14.51 3.43 13.23
N TYR A 179 13.49 4.18 13.65
CA TYR A 179 12.26 4.28 12.88
C TYR A 179 12.57 4.95 11.52
N GLU A 180 12.65 4.16 10.46
CA GLU A 180 12.81 4.69 9.11
C GLU A 180 11.46 5.19 8.61
N ILE A 181 11.38 6.49 8.32
CA ILE A 181 10.19 7.09 7.72
C ILE A 181 9.85 6.35 6.42
N PRO A 182 8.64 5.76 6.30
CA PRO A 182 8.19 5.07 5.11
C PRO A 182 8.42 5.90 3.83
N SER A 183 8.84 5.23 2.76
CA SER A 183 9.09 5.86 1.45
C SER A 183 7.89 6.67 0.95
N ARG A 184 6.65 6.22 1.24
CA ARG A 184 5.41 6.95 0.94
C ARG A 184 5.32 8.32 1.62
N LEU A 185 5.79 8.45 2.85
CA LEU A 185 5.76 9.72 3.57
C LEU A 185 6.85 10.66 3.08
N ARG A 186 7.99 10.12 2.68
CA ARG A 186 9.08 10.89 2.05
C ARG A 186 8.64 11.47 0.71
N THR A 187 7.93 10.70 -0.13
CA THR A 187 7.44 11.22 -1.42
C THR A 187 6.36 12.27 -1.23
N LEU A 188 5.44 12.06 -0.29
CA LEU A 188 4.42 13.05 0.06
C LEU A 188 5.04 14.34 0.61
N HIS A 189 6.07 14.23 1.46
CA HIS A 189 6.83 15.36 1.97
C HIS A 189 7.42 16.22 0.85
N ASN A 190 8.11 15.58 -0.10
CA ASN A 190 8.72 16.27 -1.23
C ASN A 190 7.69 16.98 -2.11
N LEU A 191 6.54 16.34 -2.33
CA LEU A 191 5.44 16.91 -3.12
C LEU A 191 4.84 18.15 -2.44
N VAL A 192 4.66 18.10 -1.13
CA VAL A 192 4.13 19.20 -0.33
C VAL A 192 5.08 20.40 -0.33
N ILE A 193 6.38 20.16 -0.17
CA ILE A 193 7.41 21.21 -0.28
C ILE A 193 7.40 21.83 -1.69
N GLN A 194 7.26 21.01 -2.73
CA GLN A 194 7.18 21.50 -4.09
C GLN A 194 5.95 22.39 -4.32
N TYR A 195 4.80 22.06 -3.76
CA TYR A 195 3.62 22.92 -3.84
C TYR A 195 3.75 24.19 -3.00
N ALA A 196 4.40 24.13 -1.83
CA ALA A 196 4.68 25.29 -0.98
C ALA A 196 5.62 26.28 -1.68
N THR A 197 6.68 25.79 -2.32
CA THR A 197 7.61 26.65 -3.08
C THR A 197 6.97 27.28 -4.33
N GLN A 198 5.92 26.66 -4.88
CA GLN A 198 5.10 27.22 -5.96
C GLN A 198 3.98 28.16 -5.48
N GLY A 199 3.86 28.40 -4.17
CA GLY A 199 2.81 29.24 -3.59
C GLY A 199 1.40 28.63 -3.65
N ARG A 200 1.27 27.33 -3.97
CA ARG A 200 0.00 26.62 -4.12
C ARG A 200 -0.47 25.97 -2.81
N TYR A 201 -0.56 26.78 -1.76
CA TYR A 201 -0.94 26.31 -0.42
C TYR A 201 -2.36 25.73 -0.35
N GLU A 202 -3.27 26.21 -1.20
CA GLU A 202 -4.65 25.71 -1.32
C GLU A 202 -4.75 24.24 -1.73
N VAL A 203 -3.69 23.67 -2.31
CA VAL A 203 -3.62 22.24 -2.69
C VAL A 203 -2.77 21.46 -1.70
N ALA A 204 -1.70 22.07 -1.17
CA ALA A 204 -0.79 21.42 -0.23
C ALA A 204 -1.47 21.10 1.12
N VAL A 205 -2.24 22.05 1.67
CA VAL A 205 -2.86 21.90 3.00
C VAL A 205 -3.93 20.78 3.03
N PRO A 206 -4.88 20.70 2.06
CA PRO A 206 -5.83 19.60 2.02
C PRO A 206 -5.16 18.23 1.84
N LEU A 207 -4.11 18.17 1.02
CA LEU A 207 -3.36 16.93 0.77
C LEU A 207 -2.68 16.42 2.05
N CYS A 208 -2.06 17.31 2.82
CA CYS A 208 -1.51 16.97 4.14
C CYS A 208 -2.57 16.51 5.13
N LYS A 209 -3.72 17.20 5.20
CA LYS A 209 -4.82 16.84 6.11
C LYS A 209 -5.40 15.47 5.78
N GLN A 210 -5.63 15.18 4.50
CA GLN A 210 -6.11 13.87 4.07
C GLN A 210 -5.12 12.76 4.42
N ALA A 211 -3.83 12.98 4.16
CA ALA A 211 -2.81 12.00 4.49
C ALA A 211 -2.66 11.78 6.00
N LEU A 212 -2.83 12.83 6.81
CA LEU A 212 -2.87 12.74 8.27
C LEU A 212 -4.06 11.91 8.75
N GLU A 213 -5.25 12.14 8.19
CA GLU A 213 -6.46 11.40 8.56
C GLU A 213 -6.37 9.92 8.19
N ASP A 214 -5.85 9.61 6.99
CA ASP A 214 -5.59 8.24 6.55
C ASP A 214 -4.62 7.54 7.51
N LEU A 215 -3.57 8.24 7.93
CA LEU A 215 -2.54 7.70 8.82
C LEU A 215 -3.03 7.52 10.25
N GLU A 216 -3.86 8.45 10.76
CA GLU A 216 -4.55 8.30 12.05
C GLU A 216 -5.48 7.08 12.05
N LYS A 217 -6.17 6.82 10.92
CA LYS A 217 -7.04 5.64 10.76
C LYS A 217 -6.28 4.32 10.67
N THR A 218 -5.13 4.29 9.98
CA THR A 218 -4.39 3.04 9.77
C THR A 218 -3.50 2.66 10.94
N SER A 219 -2.80 3.64 11.52
CA SER A 219 -1.69 3.40 12.45
C SER A 219 -1.94 3.92 13.86
N GLY A 220 -3.02 4.69 14.06
CA GLY A 220 -3.34 5.33 15.33
C GLY A 220 -2.54 6.62 15.58
N ARG A 221 -2.98 7.40 16.59
CA ARG A 221 -2.44 8.74 16.90
C ARG A 221 -1.03 8.76 17.47
N ASP A 222 -0.58 7.66 18.06
CA ASP A 222 0.73 7.55 18.72
C ASP A 222 1.84 7.10 17.76
N HIS A 223 1.54 6.95 16.47
CA HIS A 223 2.51 6.48 15.49
C HIS A 223 3.50 7.60 15.09
N PRO A 224 4.82 7.34 15.03
CA PRO A 224 5.83 8.37 14.72
C PRO A 224 5.67 9.02 13.33
N ASP A 225 4.98 8.36 12.40
CA ASP A 225 4.59 8.97 11.13
C ASP A 225 3.60 10.13 11.30
N VAL A 226 2.72 10.09 12.30
CA VAL A 226 1.72 11.15 12.57
C VAL A 226 2.46 12.41 13.01
N ALA A 227 3.47 12.26 13.87
CA ALA A 227 4.36 13.35 14.26
C ALA A 227 5.11 13.94 13.06
N THR A 228 5.59 13.08 12.14
CA THR A 228 6.25 13.52 10.92
C THR A 228 5.30 14.32 10.03
N MET A 229 4.06 13.84 9.84
CA MET A 229 3.05 14.52 9.03
C MET A 229 2.62 15.88 9.61
N LEU A 230 2.46 15.96 10.93
CA LEU A 230 2.16 17.20 11.63
C LEU A 230 3.29 18.23 11.46
N ASN A 231 4.55 17.79 11.52
CA ASN A 231 5.70 18.65 11.26
C ASN A 231 5.69 19.20 9.82
N ILE A 232 5.32 18.37 8.84
CA ILE A 232 5.17 18.80 7.44
C ILE A 232 4.07 19.86 7.30
N LEU A 233 2.92 19.64 7.94
CA LEU A 233 1.82 20.60 7.92
C LEU A 233 2.21 21.94 8.56
N ALA A 234 2.97 21.92 9.67
CA ALA A 234 3.48 23.12 10.32
C ALA A 234 4.43 23.92 9.42
N LEU A 235 5.28 23.24 8.64
CA LEU A 235 6.15 23.91 7.67
C LEU A 235 5.35 24.61 6.57
N VAL A 236 4.27 24.00 6.09
CA VAL A 236 3.38 24.60 5.08
C VAL A 236 2.69 25.86 5.62
N TYR A 237 2.18 25.85 6.86
CA TYR A 237 1.55 27.03 7.45
C TYR A 237 2.54 28.16 7.76
N ARG A 238 3.76 27.80 8.18
CA ARG A 238 4.85 28.76 8.35
C ARG A 238 5.15 29.48 7.03
N ASP A 239 5.27 28.71 5.95
CA ASP A 239 5.56 29.27 4.62
C ASP A 239 4.35 30.07 4.07
N GLN A 240 3.13 29.79 4.53
CA GLN A 240 1.93 30.58 4.25
C GLN A 240 1.81 31.86 5.11
N ASN A 241 2.75 32.15 6.02
CA ASN A 241 2.72 33.25 7.00
C ASN A 241 1.47 33.24 7.92
N LYS A 242 0.81 32.09 8.09
CA LYS A 242 -0.35 31.93 8.97
C LYS A 242 0.05 31.27 10.28
N TYR A 243 0.67 32.04 11.18
CA TYR A 243 1.17 31.54 12.46
C TYR A 243 0.10 31.21 13.52
N LYS A 244 -1.19 31.38 13.20
CA LYS A 244 -2.31 31.17 14.13
C LYS A 244 -3.07 29.85 13.90
N GLU A 245 -2.83 29.19 12.78
CA GLU A 245 -3.47 27.93 12.36
C GLU A 245 -2.46 26.78 12.43
#